data_AF-K2JYM1-F1
#
_entry.id   AF-K2JYM1-F1
#
_cell.length_a   1.000
_cell.length_b   1.000
_cell.length_c   1.000
_cell.angle_alpha   90.00
_cell.angle_beta   90.00
_cell.angle_gamma   90.00
#
_symmetry.space_group_name_H-M   'P 1'
#
loop_
_entity.id
_entity.type
_entity.pdbx_description
1 polymer ?
#
loop_
_entity_poly.entity_id
_entity_poly.type
_entity_poly.pdbx_seq_one_letter_code
_entity_poly.pdbx_strand_id
1 'polypeptide(L)'
;MSGFEARYQAVLAAHQEVLASQSEAEGDALVAALSTRQQALETLLAGGIAGEEARFEALARQILADDSRSLVAVLDEKERLAKARLHQSKASSAVSSYHSIAKQKG
;
A
#
# COMPACT_ATOMS: atom_id res chain seq x y z
N MET A 1 21.01 18.23 -17.40
CA MET A 1 19.60 17.99 -16.99
C MET A 1 19.11 19.21 -16.23
N SER A 2 17.88 19.67 -16.47
CA SER A 2 17.27 20.75 -15.69
C SER A 2 16.97 20.26 -14.25
N GLY A 3 16.82 21.20 -13.31
CA GLY A 3 16.43 20.85 -11.95
C GLY A 3 15.07 20.15 -11.87
N PHE A 4 14.12 20.56 -12.72
CA PHE A 4 12.82 19.90 -12.85
C PHE A 4 12.99 18.45 -13.33
N GLU A 5 13.75 18.22 -14.40
CA GLU A 5 13.90 16.88 -14.98
C GLU A 5 14.49 15.89 -13.97
N ALA A 6 15.51 16.30 -13.21
CA ALA A 6 16.09 15.44 -12.17
C ALA A 6 15.07 15.05 -11.09
N ARG A 7 14.26 16.01 -10.62
CA ARG A 7 13.21 15.76 -9.62
C ARG A 7 12.06 14.94 -10.18
N TYR A 8 11.69 15.18 -11.43
CA TYR A 8 10.64 14.43 -12.14
C TYR A 8 11.04 12.96 -12.28
N GLN A 9 12.29 12.68 -12.68
CA GLN A 9 12.83 11.32 -12.75
C GLN A 9 12.91 10.66 -11.36
N ALA A 10 13.24 11.40 -10.30
CA ALA A 10 13.22 10.89 -8.94
C ALA A 10 11.81 10.44 -8.51
N VAL A 11 10.76 11.19 -8.87
CA VAL A 11 9.37 10.77 -8.62
C VAL A 11 9.01 9.52 -9.40
N LEU A 12 9.42 9.42 -10.68
CA LEU A 12 9.18 8.22 -11.48
C LEU A 12 9.84 6.98 -10.89
N ALA A 13 11.11 7.09 -10.48
CA ALA A 13 11.83 5.98 -9.87
C ALA A 13 11.17 5.53 -8.55
N ALA A 14 10.86 6.49 -7.67
CA ALA A 14 10.17 6.18 -6.41
C ALA A 14 8.77 5.60 -6.63
N HIS A 15 8.07 6.02 -7.69
CA HIS A 15 6.78 5.46 -8.05
C HIS A 15 6.88 4.02 -8.56
N GLN A 16 7.90 3.69 -9.36
CA GLN A 16 8.15 2.31 -9.78
C GLN A 16 8.47 1.41 -8.59
N GLU A 17 9.24 1.91 -7.61
CA GLU A 17 9.54 1.18 -6.38
C GLU A 17 8.26 0.86 -5.60
N VAL A 18 7.32 1.81 -5.46
CA VAL A 18 6.01 1.56 -4.86
C VAL A 18 5.27 0.43 -5.60
N LEU A 19 5.25 0.44 -6.93
CA LEU A 19 4.57 -0.61 -7.70
C LEU A 19 5.24 -1.98 -7.52
N ALA A 20 6.57 -2.02 -7.44
CA ALA A 20 7.31 -3.25 -7.18
C ALA A 20 7.02 -3.80 -5.77
N SER A 21 7.10 -2.96 -4.74
CA SER A 21 6.85 -3.37 -3.35
C SER A 21 5.40 -3.83 -3.12
N GLN A 22 4.44 -3.31 -3.88
CA GLN A 22 3.06 -3.83 -3.85
C GLN A 22 2.96 -5.26 -4.38
N SER A 23 3.77 -5.62 -5.38
CA SER A 23 3.75 -6.96 -5.97
C SER A 23 4.40 -8.02 -5.07
N GLU A 24 5.37 -7.62 -4.25
CA GLU A 24 6.16 -8.52 -3.39
C GLU A 24 5.51 -8.78 -2.01
N ALA A 25 4.36 -8.16 -1.72
CA ALA A 25 3.60 -8.33 -0.47
C ALA A 25 4.39 -8.01 0.83
N GLU A 26 5.45 -7.23 0.75
CA GLU A 26 6.23 -6.79 1.91
C GLU A 26 5.69 -5.47 2.45
N GLY A 27 4.88 -5.56 3.52
CA GLY A 27 4.22 -4.39 4.12
C GLY A 27 5.17 -3.27 4.55
N ASP A 28 6.32 -3.62 5.13
CA ASP A 28 7.30 -2.62 5.58
C ASP A 28 8.06 -1.98 4.40
N ALA A 29 8.40 -2.76 3.37
CA ALA A 29 9.02 -2.25 2.15
C ALA A 29 8.08 -1.29 1.40
N LEU A 30 6.79 -1.62 1.33
CA LEU A 30 5.77 -0.74 0.75
C LEU A 30 5.67 0.59 1.50
N VAL A 31 5.69 0.58 2.84
CA VAL A 31 5.65 1.80 3.65
C VAL A 31 6.89 2.68 3.39
N ALA A 32 8.06 2.08 3.27
CA ALA A 32 9.29 2.79 2.93
C ALA A 32 9.22 3.42 1.53
N ALA A 33 8.80 2.65 0.52
CA ALA A 33 8.66 3.13 -0.85
C ALA A 33 7.63 4.27 -0.97
N LEU A 34 6.50 4.17 -0.27
CA LEU A 34 5.50 5.24 -0.21
C LEU A 34 6.06 6.53 0.39
N SER A 35 6.86 6.41 1.46
CA SER A 35 7.53 7.55 2.10
C SER A 35 8.54 8.22 1.17
N THR A 36 9.34 7.43 0.44
CA THR A 36 10.29 7.93 -0.56
C THR A 36 9.57 8.68 -1.68
N ARG A 37 8.47 8.12 -2.21
CA ARG A 37 7.67 8.79 -3.25
C ARG A 37 7.06 10.11 -2.77
N GLN A 38 6.58 10.16 -1.52
CA GLN A 38 6.08 11.41 -0.93
C GLN A 38 7.17 12.49 -0.90
N GLN A 39 8.36 12.16 -0.38
CA GLN A 39 9.48 13.12 -0.33
C GLN A 39 9.91 13.61 -1.72
N ALA A 40 9.92 12.73 -2.71
CA ALA A 40 10.23 13.08 -4.09
C ALA A 40 9.19 14.06 -4.69
N LEU A 41 7.90 13.83 -4.42
CA LEU A 41 6.81 14.71 -4.86
C LEU A 41 6.89 16.10 -4.20
N GLU A 42 7.13 16.14 -2.89
CA GLU A 42 7.34 17.40 -2.15
C GLU A 42 8.53 18.19 -2.72
N THR A 43 9.62 17.49 -3.01
CA THR A 43 10.82 18.08 -3.63
C THR A 43 10.53 18.63 -5.03
N LEU A 44 9.80 17.88 -5.87
CA LEU A 44 9.39 18.31 -7.20
C LEU A 44 8.55 19.59 -7.14
N LEU A 45 7.57 19.64 -6.25
CA LEU A 45 6.68 20.78 -6.05
C LEU A 45 7.43 22.01 -5.52
N ALA A 46 8.30 21.84 -4.51
CA ALA A 46 9.11 22.91 -3.95
C ALA A 46 10.07 23.53 -4.98
N GLY A 47 10.52 22.73 -5.95
CA GLY A 47 11.39 23.17 -7.03
C GLY A 47 10.68 23.94 -8.16
N GLY A 48 9.36 24.09 -8.10
CA GLY A 48 8.54 24.76 -9.10
C GLY A 48 8.25 23.90 -10.33
N ILE A 49 7.02 24.04 -10.86
CA ILE A 49 6.51 23.29 -12.03
C ILE A 49 6.16 24.22 -13.22
N ALA A 50 6.55 25.49 -13.15
CA ALA A 50 6.20 26.49 -14.15
C ALA A 50 6.76 26.12 -15.54
N GLY A 51 5.89 26.02 -16.54
CA GLY A 51 6.24 25.60 -17.90
C GLY A 51 6.30 24.07 -18.11
N GLU A 52 6.04 23.28 -17.06
CA GLU A 52 6.04 21.82 -17.09
C GLU A 52 4.72 21.24 -16.53
N GLU A 53 3.68 22.06 -16.40
CA GLU A 53 2.41 21.74 -15.72
C GLU A 53 1.72 20.54 -16.36
N ALA A 54 1.71 20.44 -17.69
CA ALA A 54 1.09 19.33 -18.40
C ALA A 54 1.78 17.99 -18.10
N ARG A 55 3.11 18.00 -17.93
CA ARG A 55 3.86 16.78 -17.56
C ARG A 55 3.60 16.40 -16.12
N PHE A 56 3.57 17.38 -15.22
CA PHE A 56 3.19 17.15 -13.84
C PHE A 56 1.76 16.61 -13.72
N GLU A 57 0.80 17.17 -14.46
CA GLU A 57 -0.59 16.70 -14.47
C GLU A 57 -0.71 15.26 -14.93
N ALA A 58 -0.04 14.90 -16.03
CA ALA A 58 -0.03 13.53 -16.54
C ALA A 58 0.53 12.55 -15.48
N LEU A 59 1.64 12.91 -14.84
CA LEU A 59 2.24 12.11 -13.76
C LEU A 59 1.30 11.97 -12.56
N ALA A 60 0.69 13.07 -12.11
CA ALA A 60 -0.24 13.04 -10.98
C ALA A 60 -1.46 12.17 -11.26
N ARG A 61 -2.03 12.25 -12.47
CA ARG A 61 -3.15 11.40 -12.89
C ARG A 61 -2.76 9.92 -12.91
N GLN A 62 -1.55 9.59 -13.38
CA GLN A 62 -1.05 8.23 -13.36
C GLN A 62 -0.93 7.70 -11.92
N ILE A 63 -0.26 8.44 -11.04
CA ILE A 63 -0.07 8.05 -9.64
C ILE A 63 -1.43 7.82 -8.94
N LEU A 64 -2.39 8.72 -9.15
CA LEU A 64 -3.73 8.58 -8.58
C LEU A 64 -4.49 7.34 -9.09
N ALA A 65 -4.37 7.04 -10.38
CA ALA A 65 -4.99 5.86 -10.97
C ALA A 65 -4.37 4.55 -10.44
N ASP A 66 -3.05 4.55 -10.23
CA ASP A 66 -2.33 3.41 -9.67
C ASP A 66 -2.70 3.21 -8.20
N ASP A 67 -2.64 4.26 -7.38
CA ASP A 67 -2.97 4.20 -5.96
C ASP A 67 -4.43 3.78 -5.71
N SER A 68 -5.36 4.22 -6.56
CA SER A 68 -6.76 3.80 -6.47
C SER A 68 -6.92 2.29 -6.62
N ARG A 69 -6.15 1.67 -7.52
CA ARG A 69 -6.16 0.20 -7.71
C ARG A 69 -5.57 -0.51 -6.50
N SER A 70 -4.48 0.00 -5.96
CA SER A 70 -3.82 -0.57 -4.78
C SER A 70 -4.71 -0.49 -3.53
N LEU A 71 -5.44 0.62 -3.35
CA LEU A 71 -6.35 0.79 -2.22
C LEU A 71 -7.47 -0.25 -2.22
N VAL A 72 -8.05 -0.54 -3.39
CA VAL A 72 -9.07 -1.58 -3.53
C VAL A 72 -8.51 -2.94 -3.09
N ALA A 73 -7.32 -3.31 -3.56
CA ALA A 73 -6.68 -4.57 -3.18
C ALA A 73 -6.41 -4.68 -1.67
N VAL A 74 -5.97 -3.59 -1.02
CA VAL A 74 -5.75 -3.56 0.43
C VAL A 74 -7.07 -3.71 1.21
N LEU A 75 -8.15 -3.09 0.74
CA LEU A 75 -9.47 -3.21 1.36
C LEU A 75 -10.02 -4.63 1.25
N ASP A 76 -9.89 -5.26 0.09
CA ASP A 76 -10.29 -6.65 -0.14
C ASP A 76 -9.51 -7.62 0.77
N GLU A 77 -8.19 -7.42 0.89
CA GLU A 77 -7.34 -8.22 1.77
C GLU A 77 -7.70 -8.02 3.25
N LYS A 78 -8.01 -6.78 3.67
CA LYS A 78 -8.49 -6.49 5.02
C LYS A 78 -9.80 -7.22 5.31
N GLU A 79 -10.74 -7.26 4.37
CA GLU A 79 -11.99 -8.00 4.53
C GLU A 79 -11.72 -9.52 4.64
N ARG A 80 -10.83 -10.06 3.79
CA ARG A 80 -10.41 -11.46 3.84
C ARG A 80 -9.81 -11.83 5.20
N LEU A 81 -8.90 -11.01 5.71
CA LEU A 81 -8.27 -11.20 7.04
C LEU A 81 -9.29 -11.09 8.17
N ALA A 82 -10.24 -10.17 8.10
CA ALA A 82 -11.31 -10.05 9.08
C ALA A 82 -12.18 -11.31 9.12
N LYS A 83 -12.56 -11.86 7.96
CA LYS A 83 -13.27 -13.15 7.86
C LYS A 83 -12.44 -14.30 8.44
N ALA A 84 -11.15 -14.38 8.09
CA ALA A 84 -10.25 -15.41 8.61
C ALA A 84 -10.16 -15.38 10.14
N ARG A 85 -10.03 -14.19 10.74
CA ARG A 85 -10.03 -14.00 12.21
C ARG A 85 -11.34 -14.45 12.85
N LEU A 86 -12.49 -14.15 12.23
CA LEU A 86 -13.79 -14.63 12.71
C LEU A 86 -13.88 -16.16 12.72
N HIS A 87 -13.41 -16.82 11.66
CA HIS A 87 -13.37 -18.28 11.59
C HIS A 87 -12.41 -18.88 12.62
N GLN A 88 -11.26 -18.27 12.84
CA GLN A 88 -10.32 -18.67 13.88
C GLN A 88 -10.93 -18.57 15.29
N SER A 89 -11.64 -17.48 15.57
CA SER A 89 -12.37 -17.30 16.84
C SER A 89 -13.41 -18.40 17.07
N LYS A 90 -14.22 -18.72 16.05
CA LYS A 90 -15.22 -19.80 16.10
C LYS A 90 -14.57 -21.18 16.29
N ALA A 91 -13.45 -21.44 15.61
CA ALA A 91 -12.69 -22.67 15.77
C ALA A 91 -12.13 -22.80 17.19
N SER A 92 -11.57 -21.72 17.73
CA SER A 92 -11.04 -21.69 19.10
C SER A 92 -12.14 -21.90 20.14
N SER A 93 -13.34 -21.31 19.95
CA SER A 93 -14.47 -21.53 20.86
C SER A 93 -14.99 -22.97 20.82
N ALA A 94 -15.02 -23.58 19.63
CA ALA A 94 -15.42 -24.97 19.46
C ALA A 94 -14.44 -25.92 20.18
N VAL A 95 -13.13 -25.71 20.00
CA VAL A 95 -12.09 -26.49 20.70
C VAL A 95 -12.25 -26.39 22.22
N SER A 96 -12.42 -25.18 22.76
CA SER A 96 -12.63 -24.99 24.20
C SER A 96 -13.89 -25.69 24.71
N SER A 97 -14.98 -25.66 23.94
CA SER A 97 -16.25 -26.30 24.30
C SER A 97 -16.16 -27.83 24.28
N TYR A 98 -15.51 -28.42 23.26
CA TYR A 98 -15.24 -29.85 23.23
C TYR A 98 -14.38 -30.30 24.41
N HIS A 99 -13.37 -29.51 24.77
CA HIS A 99 -12.51 -29.82 25.91
C HIS A 99 -13.26 -29.77 27.25
N SER A 100 -14.18 -28.82 27.44
CA SER A 100 -14.99 -28.74 28.66
C SER A 100 -15.97 -29.91 28.78
N ILE A 101 -16.61 -30.30 27.68
CA ILE A 101 -17.55 -31.44 27.65
C ILE A 101 -16.81 -32.75 27.93
N ALA A 102 -15.63 -32.95 27.34
CA ALA A 102 -14.81 -34.13 27.59
C ALA A 102 -14.40 -34.25 29.07
N LYS A 103 -14.08 -33.12 29.71
CA LYS A 103 -13.67 -33.07 31.13
C LYS A 103 -14.83 -33.29 32.12
N GLN A 104 -16.08 -33.06 31.72
CA GLN A 104 -17.27 -33.29 32.57
C GLN A 104 -17.80 -34.73 32.50
N LYS A 105 -17.36 -35.53 31.54
CA LYS A 105 -17.85 -36.89 31.28
C LYS A 105 -16.87 -38.01 31.67
N GLY A 106 -15.65 -37.67 32.11
CA GLY A 106 -14.68 -38.60 32.70
C GLY A 106 -14.57 -38.36 34.20
#